data_AF-A0A316F8M1-F1
#
_entry.id   AF-A0A316F8M1-F1
#
_cell.length_a   1.000
_cell.length_b   1.000
_cell.length_c   1.000
_cell.angle_alpha   90.00
_cell.angle_beta   90.00
_cell.angle_gamma   90.00
#
_symmetry.space_group_name_H-M   'P 1'
#
loop_
_entity.id
_entity.type
_entity.pdbx_description
1 polymer ?
#
loop_
_entity_poly.entity_id
_entity_poly.type
_entity_poly.pdbx_seq_one_letter_code
_entity_poly.pdbx_strand_id
1 'polypeptide(L)'
;MPIAIEAGSRDTELGEPFSTLRMADRAVEQGDYTAAIEFYASISAEYSSAARQATLDESRQHAVYEAHLGYLNALAHAGRLDELAALAETDNQARRRLDHQLYHEGRADDLQARAVKGDRSALYLLIHLLRARGEDDRARQAVQDLAPDNKHARKLAFGVPPGPWPPSDPPAWGDEA
;
A
#
# COMPACT_ATOMS: atom_id res chain seq x y z
N MET A 1 -18.41 -13.96 45.39
CA MET A 1 -18.53 -12.62 44.79
C MET A 1 -17.57 -12.58 43.60
N PRO A 2 -18.04 -12.54 42.35
CA PRO A 2 -17.15 -12.37 41.21
C PRO A 2 -16.81 -10.89 41.03
N ILE A 3 -15.53 -10.60 40.81
CA ILE A 3 -15.02 -9.27 40.44
C ILE A 3 -15.31 -9.09 38.95
N ALA A 4 -16.18 -8.14 38.62
CA ALA A 4 -16.40 -7.71 37.24
C ALA A 4 -15.16 -6.95 36.76
N ILE A 5 -14.55 -7.41 35.67
CA ILE A 5 -13.52 -6.66 34.96
C ILE A 5 -14.26 -5.68 34.05
N GLU A 6 -14.35 -4.42 34.46
CA GLU A 6 -14.74 -3.31 33.59
C GLU A 6 -13.60 -3.03 32.59
N ALA A 7 -13.63 -3.69 31.44
CA ALA A 7 -12.78 -3.40 30.29
C ALA A 7 -13.45 -2.41 29.32
N GLY A 8 -14.06 -1.34 29.85
CA GLY A 8 -14.98 -0.49 29.07
C GLY A 8 -14.59 0.97 28.85
N SER A 9 -13.53 1.52 29.47
CA SER A 9 -13.41 2.99 29.54
C SER A 9 -11.99 3.56 29.47
N ARG A 10 -11.05 2.92 28.75
CA ARG A 10 -9.69 3.46 28.52
C ARG A 10 -9.39 3.83 27.07
N ASP A 11 -10.35 3.70 26.18
CA ASP A 11 -10.14 3.94 24.74
C ASP A 11 -10.42 5.41 24.36
N THR A 12 -11.14 6.16 25.19
CA THR A 12 -11.57 7.56 24.96
C THR A 12 -10.75 8.62 25.71
N GLU A 13 -9.71 8.24 26.46
CA GLU A 13 -8.86 9.21 27.19
C GLU A 13 -7.78 9.86 26.33
N LEU A 14 -7.51 9.30 25.15
CA LEU A 14 -6.63 9.93 24.17
C LEU A 14 -7.45 10.94 23.35
N GLY A 15 -6.98 12.18 23.26
CA GLY A 15 -7.63 13.17 22.37
C GLY A 15 -7.49 12.79 20.90
N GLU A 16 -8.35 13.35 20.04
CA GLU A 16 -8.23 13.13 18.59
C GLU A 16 -6.87 13.62 18.04
N PRO A 17 -6.27 12.90 17.08
CA PRO A 17 -6.80 11.74 16.34
C PRO A 17 -6.54 10.36 16.97
N PHE A 18 -5.92 10.29 18.15
CA PHE A 18 -5.36 9.05 18.69
C PHE A 18 -6.43 8.03 19.11
N SER A 19 -7.57 8.49 19.62
CA SER A 19 -8.73 7.65 19.92
C SER A 19 -9.27 6.96 18.67
N THR A 20 -9.50 7.72 17.60
CA THR A 20 -9.98 7.18 16.32
C THR A 20 -8.96 6.24 15.69
N LEU A 21 -7.66 6.57 15.78
CA LEU A 21 -6.60 5.71 15.27
C LEU A 21 -6.60 4.34 15.95
N ARG A 22 -6.74 4.33 17.28
CA ARG A 22 -6.83 3.09 18.07
C ARG A 22 -8.08 2.27 17.75
N MET A 23 -9.21 2.92 17.44
CA MET A 23 -10.41 2.21 16.98
C MET A 23 -10.19 1.55 15.61
N ALA A 24 -9.50 2.25 14.70
CA ALA A 24 -9.12 1.71 13.40
C ALA A 24 -8.21 0.48 13.54
N ASP A 25 -7.17 0.56 14.36
CA ASP A 25 -6.24 -0.54 14.59
C ASP A 25 -6.95 -1.77 15.18
N ARG A 26 -7.87 -1.56 16.12
CA ARG A 26 -8.69 -2.64 16.68
C ARG A 26 -9.58 -3.31 15.62
N ALA A 27 -10.17 -2.52 14.73
CA ALA A 27 -10.98 -3.05 13.63
C ALA A 27 -10.11 -3.90 12.68
N VAL A 28 -8.88 -3.48 12.39
CA VAL A 28 -7.90 -4.28 11.65
C VAL A 28 -7.57 -5.59 12.36
N GLU A 29 -7.30 -5.56 13.67
CA GLU A 29 -7.04 -6.77 14.47
C GLU A 29 -8.21 -7.76 14.45
N GLN A 30 -9.43 -7.26 14.32
CA GLN A 30 -10.65 -8.08 14.22
C GLN A 30 -10.94 -8.56 12.79
N GLY A 31 -10.18 -8.10 11.79
CA GLY A 31 -10.43 -8.35 10.38
C GLY A 31 -11.63 -7.57 9.82
N ASP A 32 -12.16 -6.60 10.56
CA ASP A 32 -13.22 -5.71 10.09
C ASP A 32 -12.60 -4.53 9.34
N TYR A 33 -12.16 -4.82 8.11
CA TYR A 33 -11.55 -3.80 7.26
C TYR A 33 -12.53 -2.73 6.82
N THR A 34 -13.85 -2.99 6.84
CA THR A 34 -14.84 -1.96 6.49
C THR A 34 -14.87 -0.88 7.57
N ALA A 35 -14.98 -1.29 8.84
CA ALA A 35 -14.91 -0.34 9.95
C ALA A 35 -13.55 0.36 10.04
N ALA A 36 -12.44 -0.36 9.81
CA ALA A 36 -11.11 0.23 9.79
C ALA A 36 -10.98 1.35 8.74
N ILE A 37 -11.48 1.12 7.52
CA ILE A 37 -11.50 2.12 6.45
C ILE A 37 -12.25 3.37 6.89
N GLU A 38 -13.44 3.21 7.51
CA GLU A 38 -14.24 4.35 7.97
C GLU A 38 -13.50 5.19 9.02
N PHE A 39 -12.87 4.55 10.01
CA PHE A 39 -12.11 5.26 11.04
C PHE A 39 -10.87 5.97 10.47
N TYR A 40 -10.09 5.31 9.61
CA TYR A 40 -8.93 5.97 9.00
C TYR A 40 -9.34 7.11 8.04
N ALA A 41 -10.46 6.93 7.32
CA ALA A 41 -11.01 7.95 6.44
C ALA A 41 -11.51 9.17 7.22
N SER A 42 -12.11 8.99 8.41
CA SER A 42 -12.56 10.11 9.23
C SER A 42 -11.40 10.97 9.73
N ILE A 43 -10.28 10.36 10.12
CA ILE A 43 -9.04 11.09 10.45
C ILE A 43 -8.58 11.89 9.22
N SER A 44 -8.48 11.24 8.07
CA SER A 44 -8.06 11.91 6.83
C SER A 44 -8.96 13.08 6.47
N ALA A 45 -10.28 12.93 6.60
CA ALA A 45 -11.24 13.99 6.33
C ALA A 45 -11.06 15.20 7.26
N GLU A 46 -10.87 14.96 8.56
CA GLU A 46 -10.68 16.02 9.56
C GLU A 46 -9.38 16.83 9.33
N TYR A 47 -8.31 16.15 8.91
CA TYR A 47 -6.98 16.74 8.74
C TYR A 47 -6.59 16.96 7.26
N SER A 48 -7.56 16.91 6.34
CA SER A 48 -7.33 17.10 4.90
C SER A 48 -6.99 18.55 4.52
N SER A 49 -7.42 19.53 5.33
CA SER A 49 -7.15 20.94 5.04
C SER A 49 -5.74 21.37 5.47
N ALA A 50 -5.06 22.12 4.60
CA ALA A 50 -3.72 22.66 4.89
C ALA A 50 -3.69 23.52 6.17
N ALA A 51 -4.79 24.23 6.46
CA ALA A 51 -4.92 25.00 7.69
C ALA A 51 -4.93 24.11 8.94
N ARG A 52 -5.59 22.95 8.90
CA ARG A 52 -5.55 21.98 10.00
C ARG A 52 -4.18 21.35 10.13
N GLN A 53 -3.55 20.95 9.03
CA GLN A 53 -2.22 20.34 9.03
C GLN A 53 -1.14 21.27 9.61
N ALA A 54 -1.19 22.56 9.27
CA ALA A 54 -0.23 23.56 9.75
C ALA A 54 -0.29 23.79 11.28
N THR A 55 -1.37 23.38 11.94
CA THR A 55 -1.55 23.51 13.39
C THR A 55 -1.22 22.25 14.17
N LEU A 56 -0.89 21.15 13.50
CA LEU A 56 -0.57 19.90 14.17
C LEU A 56 0.82 19.95 14.78
N ASP A 57 0.93 19.47 16.02
CA ASP A 57 2.20 19.08 16.58
C ASP A 57 2.71 17.79 15.90
N GLU A 58 3.99 17.51 16.10
CA GLU A 58 4.69 16.38 15.47
C GLU A 58 3.98 15.04 15.73
N SER A 59 3.49 14.83 16.96
CA SER A 59 2.75 13.61 17.32
C SER A 59 1.44 13.44 16.55
N ARG A 60 0.69 14.53 16.30
CA ARG A 60 -0.53 14.45 15.50
C ARG A 60 -0.24 14.32 14.01
N GLN A 61 0.82 14.96 13.52
CA GLN A 61 1.27 14.74 12.14
C GLN A 61 1.63 13.27 11.91
N HIS A 62 2.33 12.67 12.87
CA HIS A 62 2.64 11.25 12.84
C HIS A 62 1.38 10.37 12.83
N ALA A 63 0.44 10.61 13.74
CA ALA A 63 -0.81 9.84 13.79
C ALA A 63 -1.66 9.96 12.52
N VAL A 64 -1.71 11.14 11.90
CA VAL A 64 -2.40 11.33 10.60
C VAL A 64 -1.69 10.56 9.49
N TYR A 65 -0.36 10.56 9.48
CA TYR A 65 0.42 9.78 8.52
C TYR A 65 0.20 8.27 8.73
N GLU A 66 0.20 7.79 9.97
CA GLU A 66 -0.12 6.39 10.30
C GLU A 66 -1.54 6.03 9.85
N ALA A 67 -2.52 6.89 10.13
CA ALA A 67 -3.89 6.69 9.68
C ALA A 67 -3.99 6.58 8.16
N HIS A 68 -3.26 7.42 7.43
CA HIS A 68 -3.20 7.36 5.98
C HIS A 68 -2.60 6.02 5.48
N LEU A 69 -1.50 5.56 6.08
CA LEU A 69 -0.94 4.26 5.75
C LEU A 69 -1.89 3.09 6.09
N GLY A 70 -2.57 3.18 7.23
CA GLY A 70 -3.57 2.22 7.70
C GLY A 70 -4.77 2.14 6.74
N TYR A 71 -5.28 3.29 6.29
CA TYR A 71 -6.36 3.39 5.30
C TYR A 71 -6.04 2.61 4.04
N LEU A 72 -4.85 2.85 3.46
CA LEU A 72 -4.44 2.20 2.22
C LEU A 72 -4.25 0.68 2.40
N ASN A 73 -3.73 0.25 3.55
CA ASN A 73 -3.63 -1.17 3.88
C ASN A 73 -5.02 -1.82 4.03
N ALA A 74 -5.95 -1.15 4.70
CA ALA A 74 -7.30 -1.65 4.90
C ALA A 74 -8.07 -1.77 3.57
N LEU A 75 -7.90 -0.81 2.64
CA LEU A 75 -8.43 -0.93 1.28
C LEU A 75 -7.89 -2.17 0.54
N ALA A 76 -6.58 -2.42 0.62
CA ALA A 76 -5.96 -3.58 -0.01
C ALA A 76 -6.50 -4.90 0.58
N HIS A 77 -6.54 -5.02 1.91
CA HIS A 77 -7.07 -6.20 2.58
C HIS A 77 -8.56 -6.44 2.33
N ALA A 78 -9.35 -5.37 2.18
CA ALA A 78 -10.76 -5.45 1.81
C ALA A 78 -10.99 -5.77 0.32
N GLY A 79 -9.94 -5.87 -0.51
CA GLY A 79 -10.05 -6.07 -1.96
C GLY A 79 -10.63 -4.86 -2.70
N ARG A 80 -10.65 -3.67 -2.09
CA ARG A 80 -11.19 -2.43 -2.69
C ARG A 80 -10.15 -1.78 -3.62
N LEU A 81 -9.72 -2.55 -4.62
CA LEU A 81 -8.60 -2.19 -5.49
C LEU A 81 -8.90 -1.04 -6.44
N ASP A 82 -10.17 -0.86 -6.84
CA ASP A 82 -10.56 0.28 -7.68
C ASP A 82 -10.38 1.62 -6.95
N GLU A 83 -10.67 1.66 -5.65
CA GLU A 83 -10.45 2.85 -4.82
C GLU A 83 -8.97 3.09 -4.57
N LEU A 84 -8.22 2.02 -4.30
CA LEU A 84 -6.77 2.11 -4.19
C LEU A 84 -6.13 2.56 -5.50
N ALA A 85 -6.68 2.14 -6.65
CA ALA A 85 -6.25 2.57 -7.97
C ALA A 85 -6.54 4.05 -8.23
N ALA A 86 -7.71 4.56 -7.81
CA ALA A 86 -8.02 5.97 -7.91
C ALA A 86 -7.02 6.83 -7.10
N LEU A 87 -6.66 6.38 -5.89
CA LEU A 87 -5.66 7.07 -5.06
C LEU A 87 -4.26 6.99 -5.68
N ALA A 88 -3.88 5.84 -6.23
CA ALA A 88 -2.57 5.57 -6.84
C ALA A 88 -2.20 6.50 -8.00
N GLU A 89 -3.17 7.19 -8.61
CA GLU A 89 -2.91 8.19 -9.65
C GLU A 89 -2.18 9.43 -9.10
N THR A 90 -2.31 9.73 -7.80
CA THR A 90 -1.69 10.90 -7.17
C THR A 90 -0.86 10.58 -5.92
N ASP A 91 -1.06 9.39 -5.35
CA ASP A 91 -0.39 8.95 -4.13
C ASP A 91 0.57 7.79 -4.41
N ASN A 92 1.86 8.03 -4.13
CA ASN A 92 2.92 7.05 -4.30
C ASN A 92 2.76 5.83 -3.37
N GLN A 93 2.24 6.03 -2.17
CA GLN A 93 2.04 4.95 -1.21
C GLN A 93 0.86 4.07 -1.60
N ALA A 94 -0.23 4.66 -2.11
CA ALA A 94 -1.35 3.92 -2.67
C ALA A 94 -0.93 3.10 -3.89
N ARG A 95 -0.15 3.70 -4.79
CA ARG A 95 0.41 3.02 -5.98
C ARG A 95 1.25 1.80 -5.62
N ARG A 96 2.19 1.94 -4.69
CA ARG A 96 3.04 0.80 -4.24
C ARG A 96 2.20 -0.33 -3.65
N ARG A 97 1.21 -0.01 -2.81
CA ARG A 97 0.33 -1.00 -2.22
C ARG A 97 -0.52 -1.73 -3.26
N LEU A 98 -1.06 -0.99 -4.23
CA LEU A 98 -1.81 -1.60 -5.32
C LEU A 98 -0.94 -2.57 -6.12
N ASP A 99 0.24 -2.13 -6.55
CA ASP A 99 1.14 -2.98 -7.33
C ASP A 99 1.52 -4.27 -6.56
N HIS A 100 1.79 -4.14 -5.26
CA HIS A 100 2.05 -5.30 -4.40
C HIS A 100 0.86 -6.25 -4.32
N GLN A 101 -0.35 -5.72 -4.11
CA GLN A 101 -1.55 -6.53 -4.04
C GLN A 101 -1.82 -7.27 -5.36
N LEU A 102 -1.66 -6.57 -6.49
CA LEU A 102 -1.77 -7.18 -7.82
C LEU A 102 -0.72 -8.28 -8.03
N TYR A 103 0.51 -8.09 -7.55
CA TYR A 103 1.54 -9.13 -7.58
C TYR A 103 1.15 -10.37 -6.78
N HIS A 104 0.72 -10.18 -5.53
CA HIS A 104 0.32 -11.27 -4.64
C HIS A 104 -0.88 -12.04 -5.17
N GLU A 105 -1.84 -11.35 -5.79
CA GLU A 105 -2.99 -11.98 -6.46
C GLU A 105 -2.63 -12.57 -7.84
N GLY A 106 -1.41 -12.37 -8.32
CA GLY A 106 -0.97 -12.89 -9.62
C GLY A 106 -1.60 -12.19 -10.82
N ARG A 107 -2.02 -10.94 -10.67
CA ARG A 107 -2.71 -10.13 -11.68
C ARG A 107 -1.72 -9.46 -12.64
N ALA A 108 -1.08 -10.29 -13.46
CA ALA A 108 -0.05 -9.86 -14.42
C ALA A 108 -0.58 -8.84 -15.43
N ASP A 109 -1.79 -9.02 -15.94
CA ASP A 109 -2.34 -8.11 -16.96
C ASP A 109 -2.61 -6.71 -16.39
N ASP A 110 -3.02 -6.62 -15.11
CA ASP A 110 -3.21 -5.34 -14.43
C ASP A 110 -1.87 -4.64 -14.15
N LEU A 111 -0.84 -5.39 -13.72
CA LEU A 111 0.52 -4.86 -13.60
C LEU A 111 1.06 -4.37 -14.95
N GLN A 112 0.77 -5.09 -16.04
CA GLN A 112 1.14 -4.69 -17.39
C GLN A 112 0.43 -3.40 -17.82
N ALA A 113 -0.87 -3.29 -17.57
CA ALA A 113 -1.63 -2.08 -17.88
C ALA A 113 -1.06 -0.84 -17.16
N ARG A 114 -0.63 -1.00 -15.91
CA ARG A 114 0.02 0.06 -15.14
C ARG A 114 1.43 0.37 -15.65
N ALA A 115 2.23 -0.65 -15.98
CA ALA A 115 3.54 -0.48 -16.56
C ALA A 115 3.51 0.26 -17.91
N VAL A 116 2.49 0.00 -18.74
CA VAL A 116 2.24 0.74 -20.01
C VAL A 116 2.02 2.24 -19.75
N LYS A 117 1.42 2.62 -18.63
CA LYS A 117 1.25 4.03 -18.21
C LYS A 117 2.54 4.64 -17.63
N GLY A 118 3.65 3.90 -17.63
CA GLY A 118 4.94 4.34 -17.11
C GLY A 118 5.19 4.02 -15.63
N ASP A 119 4.34 3.19 -15.02
CA ASP A 119 4.57 2.74 -13.64
C ASP A 119 5.73 1.74 -13.57
N ARG A 120 6.91 2.24 -13.18
CA ARG A 120 8.13 1.44 -13.07
C ARG A 120 8.02 0.35 -12.00
N SER A 121 7.30 0.61 -10.91
CA SER A 121 7.12 -0.38 -9.84
C SER A 121 6.27 -1.55 -10.35
N ALA A 122 5.17 -1.26 -11.05
CA ALA A 122 4.34 -2.27 -11.70
C ALA A 122 5.13 -3.10 -12.73
N LEU A 123 6.01 -2.45 -13.53
CA LEU A 123 6.88 -3.16 -14.48
C LEU A 123 7.80 -4.18 -13.78
N TYR A 124 8.43 -3.78 -12.68
CA TYR A 124 9.34 -4.68 -11.98
C TYR A 124 8.60 -5.87 -11.39
N LEU A 125 7.45 -5.63 -10.75
CA LEU A 125 6.62 -6.70 -10.21
C LEU A 125 6.05 -7.61 -11.30
N LEU A 126 5.69 -7.07 -12.47
CA LEU A 126 5.30 -7.88 -13.63
C LEU A 126 6.42 -8.84 -14.05
N ILE A 127 7.64 -8.33 -14.21
CA ILE A 127 8.81 -9.16 -14.57
C ILE A 127 9.01 -10.26 -13.53
N HIS A 128 9.00 -9.90 -12.24
CA HIS A 128 9.12 -10.89 -11.16
C HIS A 128 8.03 -11.96 -11.22
N LEU A 129 6.79 -11.56 -11.43
CA LEU A 129 5.65 -12.48 -11.46
C LEU A 129 5.73 -13.45 -12.63
N LEU A 130 6.05 -12.94 -13.83
CA LEU A 130 6.23 -13.75 -15.03
C LEU A 130 7.37 -14.75 -14.85
N ARG A 131 8.51 -14.31 -14.31
CA ARG A 131 9.65 -15.20 -14.05
C ARG A 131 9.37 -16.25 -12.99
N ALA A 132 8.66 -15.89 -11.91
CA ALA A 132 8.22 -16.85 -10.90
C ALA A 132 7.31 -17.95 -11.47
N ARG A 133 6.61 -17.67 -12.57
CA ARG A 133 5.78 -18.62 -13.33
C ARG A 133 6.53 -19.40 -14.41
N GLY A 134 7.83 -19.14 -14.60
CA GLY A 134 8.62 -19.73 -15.69
C GLY A 134 8.37 -19.09 -17.07
N GLU A 135 7.70 -17.93 -17.11
CA GLU A 135 7.36 -17.19 -18.33
C GLU A 135 8.48 -16.20 -18.71
N ASP A 136 9.73 -16.68 -18.74
CA ASP A 136 10.93 -15.83 -18.96
C ASP A 136 10.87 -15.06 -20.28
N ASP A 137 10.32 -15.65 -21.35
CA ASP A 137 10.20 -14.98 -22.65
C ASP A 137 9.22 -13.81 -22.60
N ARG A 138 8.08 -13.96 -21.89
CA ARG A 138 7.15 -12.85 -21.66
C ARG A 138 7.78 -11.77 -20.79
N ALA A 139 8.58 -12.14 -19.79
CA ALA A 139 9.29 -11.18 -18.95
C ALA A 139 10.30 -10.34 -19.76
N ARG A 140 11.05 -10.97 -20.67
CA ARG A 140 11.97 -10.27 -21.59
C ARG A 140 11.22 -9.38 -22.56
N GLN A 141 10.12 -9.87 -23.13
CA GLN A 141 9.29 -9.11 -24.06
C GLN A 141 8.72 -7.85 -23.38
N ALA A 142 8.21 -7.97 -22.15
CA ALA A 142 7.74 -6.82 -21.37
C ALA A 142 8.82 -5.75 -21.18
N VAL A 143 10.09 -6.13 -20.97
CA VAL A 143 11.19 -5.16 -20.89
C VAL A 143 11.42 -4.48 -22.24
N GLN A 144 11.45 -5.22 -23.34
CA GLN A 144 11.68 -4.64 -24.67
C GLN A 144 10.58 -3.67 -25.07
N ASP A 145 9.33 -4.01 -24.79
CA ASP A 145 8.17 -3.21 -25.20
C ASP A 145 7.97 -1.96 -24.34
N LEU A 146 8.24 -2.07 -23.03
CA LEU A 146 7.84 -1.04 -22.07
C LEU A 146 9.02 -0.17 -21.60
N ALA A 147 10.23 -0.73 -21.54
CA ALA A 147 11.40 -0.01 -21.03
C ALA A 147 12.73 -0.61 -21.53
N PRO A 148 13.01 -0.59 -22.85
CA PRO A 148 14.16 -1.27 -23.44
C PRO A 148 15.52 -0.76 -22.90
N ASP A 149 15.57 0.50 -22.47
CA ASP A 149 16.76 1.16 -21.93
C ASP A 149 16.87 1.05 -20.40
N ASN A 150 15.87 0.51 -19.71
CA ASN A 150 15.89 0.37 -18.27
C ASN A 150 16.82 -0.78 -17.84
N LYS A 151 18.04 -0.41 -17.42
CA LYS A 151 19.08 -1.35 -16.98
C LYS A 151 18.60 -2.26 -15.85
N HIS A 152 17.81 -1.74 -14.92
CA HIS A 152 17.28 -2.52 -13.80
C HIS A 152 16.29 -3.57 -14.27
N ALA A 153 15.30 -3.17 -15.08
CA ALA A 153 14.32 -4.07 -15.68
C ALA A 153 14.98 -5.19 -16.50
N ARG A 154 16.01 -4.85 -17.30
CA ARG A 154 16.82 -5.83 -18.02
C ARG A 154 17.52 -6.81 -17.07
N LYS A 155 18.15 -6.32 -16.01
CA LYS A 155 18.80 -7.20 -15.02
C LYS A 155 17.80 -8.17 -14.40
N LEU A 156 16.59 -7.72 -14.09
CA LEU A 156 15.52 -8.57 -13.57
C LEU A 156 15.05 -9.63 -14.58
N ALA A 157 14.90 -9.27 -15.85
CA ALA A 157 14.40 -10.19 -16.89
C ALA A 157 15.44 -11.21 -17.37
N PHE A 158 16.73 -10.85 -17.38
CA PHE A 158 17.81 -11.69 -17.94
C PHE A 158 18.74 -12.30 -16.87
N GLY A 159 18.62 -11.89 -15.61
CA GLY A 159 19.44 -12.40 -14.50
C GLY A 159 18.99 -13.76 -13.97
N VAL A 160 19.63 -14.24 -12.90
CA VAL A 160 19.17 -15.43 -12.15
C VAL A 160 17.78 -15.13 -11.57
N PRO A 161 16.83 -16.10 -11.53
CA PRO A 161 15.55 -15.90 -10.88
C PRO A 161 15.79 -15.41 -9.44
N PRO A 162 15.22 -14.27 -9.04
CA PRO A 162 15.28 -13.86 -7.65
C PRO A 162 14.61 -14.93 -6.80
N GLY A 163 15.11 -15.14 -5.57
CA GLY A 163 14.46 -16.01 -4.59
C GLY A 163 13.02 -15.56 -4.26
N PRO A 164 12.32 -16.23 -3.33
CA PRO A 164 10.95 -15.87 -2.98
C PRO A 164 10.82 -14.35 -2.72
N TRP A 165 9.89 -13.73 -3.46
CA TRP A 165 9.67 -12.29 -3.53
C TRP A 165 8.18 -12.01 -3.24
N PRO A 166 7.82 -10.88 -2.59
CA PRO A 166 8.65 -9.76 -2.15
C PRO A 166 9.23 -9.91 -0.72
N PRO A 167 10.32 -9.20 -0.38
CA PRO A 167 10.66 -8.92 1.02
C PRO A 167 9.52 -8.13 1.69
N SER A 168 9.35 -8.32 3.01
CA SER A 168 8.29 -7.68 3.81
C SER A 168 8.30 -6.16 3.75
N ASP A 169 9.44 -5.56 3.40
CA ASP A 169 9.59 -4.16 3.01
C ASP A 169 10.14 -4.08 1.58
N PRO A 170 9.42 -3.51 0.60
CA PRO A 170 10.00 -3.27 -0.71
C PRO A 170 11.15 -2.27 -0.59
N PRO A 171 12.30 -2.49 -1.25
CA PRO A 171 13.30 -1.45 -1.39
C PRO A 171 12.65 -0.21 -2.00
N ALA A 172 13.01 0.96 -1.48
CA ALA A 172 12.60 2.24 -2.06
C ALA A 172 13.19 2.33 -3.48
N TRP A 173 12.45 1.85 -4.48
CA TRP A 173 12.75 2.12 -5.89
C TRP A 173 12.39 3.58 -6.21
N GLY A 174 13.05 4.49 -5.50
CA GLY A 174 13.05 5.93 -5.75
C GLY A 174 14.50 6.32 -6.05
N ASP A 175 14.64 7.19 -7.04
CA ASP A 175 15.81 8.04 -7.26
C ASP A 175 17.05 7.39 -7.92
N GLU A 176 16.90 6.96 -9.17
CA GLU A 176 17.94 7.26 -10.16
C GLU A 176 17.26 7.91 -11.37
N ALA A 177 17.61 9.18 -11.58
CA ALA A 177 17.11 10.09 -12.60
C ALA A 177 17.33 9.58 -14.04
#